data_AF-A0A6N7GKK9-F1
#
_entry.id   AF-A0A6N7GKK9-F1
#
_cell.length_a   1.000
_cell.length_b   1.000
_cell.length_c   1.000
_cell.angle_alpha   90.00
_cell.angle_beta   90.00
_cell.angle_gamma   90.00
#
_symmetry.space_group_name_H-M   'P 1'
#
loop_
_entity.id
_entity.type
_entity.pdbx_description
1 polymer ?
#
loop_
_entity_poly.entity_id
_entity_poly.type
_entity_poly.pdbx_seq_one_letter_code
_entity_poly.pdbx_strand_id
1 'polypeptide(L)'
;MASRRKAAAAGEDASSPAPEKIARLLALLVTRDMETDDAALKLDGVGFSAREISDLLGVGANYVNVAKHRKKGRKTSKPHKKADG
;
A
#
# COMPACT_ATOMS: atom_id res chain seq x y z
N MET A 1 -7.06 -19.54 24.37
CA MET A 1 -6.65 -19.02 23.04
C MET A 1 -7.44 -19.74 21.97
N ALA A 2 -8.46 -19.11 21.38
CA ALA A 2 -9.26 -19.70 20.31
C ALA A 2 -8.88 -19.01 18.99
N SER A 3 -8.06 -19.69 18.20
CA SER A 3 -7.66 -19.29 16.85
C SER A 3 -8.86 -19.44 15.90
N ARG A 4 -9.50 -18.33 15.53
CA ARG A 4 -10.52 -18.31 14.47
C ARG A 4 -9.82 -18.25 13.12
N ARG A 5 -9.78 -19.42 12.48
CA ARG A 5 -9.26 -19.65 11.13
C ARG A 5 -10.10 -18.90 10.10
N LYS A 6 -9.42 -18.03 9.35
CA LYS A 6 -9.45 -17.86 7.88
C LYS A 6 -10.76 -18.27 7.19
N ALA A 7 -11.61 -17.27 6.89
CA ALA A 7 -12.52 -17.34 5.75
C ALA A 7 -11.80 -16.75 4.54
N ALA A 8 -11.18 -17.63 3.75
CA ALA A 8 -10.80 -17.31 2.38
C ALA A 8 -12.09 -17.24 1.56
N ALA A 9 -12.65 -16.04 1.44
CA ALA A 9 -13.56 -15.73 0.34
C ALA A 9 -12.70 -15.22 -0.83
N ALA A 10 -12.03 -16.16 -1.49
CA ALA A 10 -11.66 -16.00 -2.88
C ALA A 10 -12.95 -16.12 -3.67
N GLY A 11 -13.61 -14.98 -3.89
CA GLY A 11 -14.69 -14.83 -4.86
C GLY A 11 -14.09 -14.20 -6.10
N GLU A 12 -13.58 -15.06 -7.00
CA GLU A 12 -13.26 -14.71 -8.38
C GLU A 12 -14.56 -14.40 -9.15
N ASP A 13 -14.46 -13.46 -10.09
CA ASP A 13 -15.41 -13.17 -11.18
C ASP A 13 -16.79 -12.57 -10.84
N ALA A 14 -16.80 -11.44 -10.12
CA ALA A 14 -17.66 -10.34 -10.57
C ALA A 14 -16.86 -9.62 -11.66
N SER A 15 -17.35 -9.61 -12.90
CA SER A 15 -16.68 -8.93 -14.03
C SER A 15 -16.36 -7.48 -13.64
N SER A 16 -15.14 -7.23 -13.15
CA SER A 16 -14.68 -5.88 -12.83
C SER A 16 -14.95 -5.02 -14.06
N PRO A 17 -15.68 -3.90 -13.91
CA PRO A 17 -16.03 -3.06 -15.05
C PRO A 17 -14.75 -2.68 -15.79
N ALA A 18 -14.81 -2.56 -17.11
CA ALA A 18 -13.63 -2.30 -17.95
C ALA A 18 -12.69 -1.20 -17.41
N PRO A 19 -13.19 -0.08 -16.83
CA PRO A 19 -12.34 0.93 -16.20
C PRO A 19 -11.47 0.41 -15.05
N GLU A 20 -11.98 -0.51 -14.22
CA GLU A 20 -11.22 -1.07 -13.11
C GLU A 20 -10.09 -1.97 -13.61
N LYS A 21 -10.34 -2.76 -14.67
CA LYS A 21 -9.30 -3.56 -15.33
C LYS A 21 -8.20 -2.68 -15.93
N ILE A 22 -8.60 -1.58 -16.58
CA ILE A 22 -7.67 -0.59 -17.13
C ILE A 22 -6.85 0.07 -16.02
N ALA A 23 -7.49 0.49 -14.91
CA ALA A 23 -6.81 1.11 -13.79
C ALA A 23 -5.76 0.17 -13.17
N ARG A 24 -6.09 -1.12 -12.98
CA ARG A 24 -5.15 -2.12 -12.48
C ARG A 24 -4.00 -2.37 -13.46
N LEU A 25 -4.27 -2.40 -14.77
CA LEU A 25 -3.22 -2.54 -15.78
C LEU A 25 -2.27 -1.34 -15.77
N LEU A 26 -2.81 -0.12 -15.70
CA LEU A 26 -2.01 1.11 -15.61
C LEU A 26 -1.19 1.14 -14.31
N ALA A 27 -1.76 0.69 -13.20
CA ALA A 27 -1.04 0.55 -11.94
C ALA A 27 0.20 -0.34 -12.10
N LEU A 28 0.05 -1.53 -12.70
CA LEU A 28 1.16 -2.45 -12.96
C LEU A 28 2.24 -1.84 -13.86
N LEU A 29 1.84 -1.13 -14.92
CA LEU A 29 2.79 -0.48 -15.83
C LEU A 29 3.57 0.65 -15.16
N VAL A 30 2.91 1.46 -14.34
CA VAL A 30 3.54 2.59 -13.65
C VAL A 30 4.52 2.11 -12.57
N THR A 31 4.21 1.01 -11.88
CA THR A 31 5.03 0.53 -10.75
C THR A 31 6.07 -0.51 -11.14
N ARG A 32 6.16 -0.93 -12.41
CA ARG A 32 7.01 -2.06 -12.85
C ARG A 32 8.50 -1.90 -12.52
N ASP A 33 9.00 -0.66 -12.55
CA ASP A 33 10.42 -0.32 -12.36
C ASP A 33 10.65 0.39 -11.01
N MET A 34 9.67 0.38 -10.10
CA MET A 34 9.73 1.06 -8.82
C MET A 34 10.08 0.09 -7.69
N GLU A 35 10.79 0.58 -6.68
CA GLU A 35 10.91 -0.14 -5.41
C GLU A 35 9.54 -0.25 -4.73
N THR A 36 9.31 -1.35 -4.01
CA THR A 36 8.01 -1.72 -3.45
C THR A 36 7.43 -0.66 -2.50
N ASP A 37 8.28 0.02 -1.72
CA ASP A 37 7.86 1.12 -0.84
C ASP A 37 7.34 2.32 -1.65
N ASP A 38 8.06 2.69 -2.71
CA ASP A 38 7.69 3.82 -3.57
C ASP A 38 6.44 3.50 -4.40
N ALA A 39 6.34 2.28 -4.91
CA ALA A 39 5.15 1.76 -5.59
C ALA A 39 3.92 1.81 -4.69
N ALA A 40 4.03 1.31 -3.45
CA ALA A 40 2.92 1.30 -2.50
C ALA A 40 2.46 2.72 -2.16
N LEU A 41 3.40 3.64 -1.94
CA LEU A 41 3.10 5.05 -1.66
C LEU A 41 2.51 5.78 -2.87
N LYS A 42 2.91 5.42 -4.09
CA LYS A 42 2.38 5.99 -5.32
C LYS A 42 0.94 5.56 -5.55
N LEU A 43 0.64 4.26 -5.43
CA LEU A 43 -0.71 3.71 -5.59
C LEU A 43 -1.66 4.24 -4.51
N ASP A 44 -1.19 4.36 -3.27
CA ASP A 44 -1.96 4.99 -2.18
C ASP A 44 -2.33 6.44 -2.51
N GLY A 45 -1.39 7.20 -3.08
CA GLY A 45 -1.64 8.58 -3.51
C GLY A 45 -2.65 8.70 -4.67
N VAL A 46 -2.84 7.65 -5.45
CA VAL A 46 -3.85 7.58 -6.53
C VAL A 46 -5.23 7.17 -5.99
N GLY A 47 -5.29 6.65 -4.76
CA GLY A 47 -6.54 6.28 -4.09
C GLY A 47 -6.82 4.78 -4.06
N PHE A 48 -5.87 3.93 -4.44
CA PHE A 48 -6.00 2.49 -4.21
C PHE A 48 -6.03 2.18 -2.70
N SER A 49 -6.88 1.25 -2.29
CA SER A 49 -6.94 0.79 -0.90
C SER A 49 -5.71 -0.05 -0.54
N ALA A 50 -5.40 -0.16 0.76
CA ALA A 50 -4.29 -0.98 1.22
C ALA A 50 -4.40 -2.46 0.80
N ARG A 51 -5.63 -2.96 0.62
CA ARG A 51 -5.88 -4.32 0.14
C ARG A 51 -5.57 -4.48 -1.35
N GLU A 52 -6.01 -3.53 -2.17
CA GLU A 52 -5.71 -3.55 -3.61
C GLU A 52 -4.22 -3.38 -3.86
N ILE A 53 -3.55 -2.55 -3.07
CA ILE A 53 -2.10 -2.37 -3.14
C ILE A 53 -1.37 -3.67 -2.74
N SER A 54 -1.82 -4.35 -1.68
CA SER A 54 -1.24 -5.65 -1.31
C SER A 54 -1.38 -6.68 -2.42
N ASP A 55 -2.55 -6.71 -3.07
CA ASP A 55 -2.83 -7.67 -4.13
C ASP A 55 -2.01 -7.35 -5.39
N LEU A 56 -1.86 -6.06 -5.75
CA LEU A 56 -1.08 -5.61 -6.91
C LEU A 56 0.43 -5.82 -6.76
N LEU A 57 0.97 -5.59 -5.56
CA LEU A 57 2.42 -5.65 -5.30
C LEU A 57 2.87 -6.98 -4.69
N GLY A 58 1.95 -7.90 -4.37
CA GLY A 58 2.26 -9.18 -3.74
C GLY A 58 2.82 -9.06 -2.31
N VAL A 59 2.49 -7.98 -1.59
CA VAL A 59 2.96 -7.71 -0.22
C VAL A 59 1.84 -7.86 0.80
N GLY A 60 2.17 -8.05 2.08
CA GLY A 60 1.14 -8.07 3.13
C GLY A 60 0.48 -6.69 3.33
N ALA A 61 -0.82 -6.63 3.62
CA ALA A 61 -1.53 -5.37 3.87
C ALA A 61 -0.90 -4.50 4.99
N ASN A 62 -0.25 -5.15 5.97
CA ASN A 62 0.47 -4.43 7.04
C ASN A 62 1.69 -3.66 6.51
N TYR A 63 2.35 -4.16 5.45
CA TYR A 63 3.47 -3.50 4.79
C TYR A 63 3.07 -2.13 4.26
N VAL A 64 1.92 -2.05 3.58
CA VAL A 64 1.39 -0.81 3.00
C VAL A 64 1.13 0.23 4.09
N ASN A 65 0.52 -0.18 5.21
CA ASN A 65 0.28 0.71 6.34
C ASN A 65 1.60 1.22 6.93
N VAL A 66 2.58 0.34 7.13
CA VAL A 66 3.91 0.73 7.63
C VAL A 66 4.61 1.70 6.67
N ALA A 67 4.56 1.47 5.36
CA ALA A 67 5.13 2.37 4.35
C ALA A 67 4.49 3.77 4.43
N LYS A 68 3.15 3.85 4.54
CA LYS A 68 2.41 5.11 4.75
C LYS A 68 2.87 5.84 6.01
N HIS A 69 3.05 5.12 7.11
CA HIS A 69 3.52 5.70 8.38
C HIS A 69 4.98 6.17 8.32
N ARG A 70 5.88 5.43 7.66
CA ARG A 70 7.29 5.81 7.46
C ARG A 70 7.44 7.14 6.71
N LYS A 71 6.65 7.34 5.64
CA LYS A 71 6.63 8.62 4.90
C LYS A 71 6.14 9.78 5.77
N LYS A 72 5.16 9.55 6.65
CA LYS A 72 4.63 10.58 7.55
C LYS A 72 5.62 10.94 8.67
N GLY A 73 6.33 9.96 9.22
CA GLY A 73 7.35 10.15 10.27
C GLY A 73 8.60 10.90 9.80
N ARG A 74 8.94 10.83 8.51
CA ARG A 74 10.11 11.55 7.95
C ARG A 74 9.96 13.07 7.90
N LYS A 75 8.76 13.63 8.16
CA LYS A 75 8.50 15.08 8.16
C LYS A 75 8.65 15.77 9.53
N THR A 76 8.92 15.05 10.63
CA THR A 76 8.85 15.64 11.98
C THR A 76 10.12 15.53 12.82
N SER A 77 11.24 15.04 12.31
CA SER A 77 12.51 15.15 13.03
C SER A 77 13.08 16.57 12.91
N LYS A 78 12.41 17.54 13.55
CA LYS A 78 13.03 18.82 13.92
C LYS A 78 14.15 18.48 14.91
N PRO A 79 15.41 18.83 14.65
CA PRO A 79 16.48 18.56 15.62
C PRO A 79 16.20 19.37 16.88
N HIS A 80 15.97 18.68 17.99
CA HIS A 80 15.89 19.30 19.30
C HIS A 80 17.32 19.73 19.67
N LYS A 81 17.72 20.92 19.22
CA LYS A 81 18.99 21.55 19.61
C LYS A 81 18.90 21.78 21.12
N LYS A 82 19.61 20.99 21.92
CA LYS A 82 19.82 21.27 23.34
C LYS A 82 20.58 22.60 23.41
N ALA A 83 19.94 23.61 23.96
CA ALA A 83 20.60 24.84 24.37
C ALA A 83 21.12 24.58 25.79
N ASP A 84 22.42 24.29 25.90
CA ASP A 84 23.16 24.47 27.13
C ASP A 84 23.57 25.95 27.20
N GLY A 85 23.23 26.60 28.31
CA GLY A 85 23.52 28.00 28.63
C GLY A 85 23.07 28.31 30.05
#